data_AF-A0A2W4JYE2-F1
#
_entry.id   AF-A0A2W4JYE2-F1
#
_cell.length_a   1.000
_cell.length_b   1.000
_cell.length_c   1.000
_cell.angle_alpha   90.00
_cell.angle_beta   90.00
_cell.angle_gamma   90.00
#
_symmetry.space_group_name_H-M   'P 1'
#
loop_
_entity.id
_entity.type
_entity.pdbx_description
1 polymer ?
#
loop_
_entity_poly.entity_id
_entity_poly.type
_entity_poly.pdbx_seq_one_letter_code
_entity_poly.pdbx_strand_id
1 'polypeptide(L)'
;MKDTRSLTRTALLLAITLVIQYMKMPQLLTGSLVNAMLIIAGSTVGTFSGVTVGLLTPAIALLVGILKFPPMVPFIMAGNALYVYLYSTQKNAVLKIALPSVAKYAWLSASVLYILNWFGVKVPQPVVQAFTLPQLITALIGATIGIAVTSLLSKKVSA
;
A
#
# COMPACT_ATOMS: atom_id res chain seq x y z
N MET A 1 17.95 -1.75 21.73
CA MET A 1 17.67 -3.09 21.15
C MET A 1 16.28 -3.23 20.53
N LYS A 2 15.20 -2.72 21.16
CA LYS A 2 13.83 -2.80 20.59
C LYS A 2 13.72 -2.10 19.22
N ASP A 3 14.39 -0.95 19.08
CA ASP A 3 14.36 -0.17 17.83
C ASP A 3 15.10 -0.87 16.68
N THR A 4 16.25 -1.49 16.97
CA THR A 4 17.03 -2.27 15.99
C THR A 4 16.22 -3.43 15.41
N ARG A 5 15.45 -4.13 16.25
CA ARG A 5 14.57 -5.23 15.81
C ARG A 5 13.43 -4.73 14.94
N SER A 6 12.81 -3.60 15.30
CA SER A 6 11.74 -2.97 14.54
C SER A 6 12.22 -2.49 13.16
N LEU A 7 13.38 -1.84 13.13
CA LEU A 7 14.02 -1.39 11.89
C LEU A 7 14.33 -2.57 10.98
N THR A 8 14.97 -3.63 11.50
CA THR A 8 15.32 -4.82 10.72
C THR A 8 14.09 -5.49 10.13
N ARG A 9 13.00 -5.64 10.90
CA ARG A 9 11.73 -6.20 10.41
C ARG A 9 11.08 -5.32 9.34
N THR A 10 11.11 -4.01 9.54
CA THR A 10 10.58 -3.04 8.55
C THR A 10 11.35 -3.12 7.25
N ALA A 11 12.70 -3.18 7.31
CA ALA A 11 13.55 -3.33 6.15
C ALA A 11 13.31 -4.65 5.40
N LEU A 12 13.12 -5.76 6.11
CA LEU A 12 12.78 -7.05 5.50
C LEU A 12 11.42 -7.02 4.80
N LEU A 13 10.39 -6.46 5.43
CA LEU A 13 9.06 -6.33 4.83
C LEU A 13 9.08 -5.39 3.61
N LEU A 14 9.84 -4.30 3.69
CA LEU A 14 10.09 -3.42 2.54
C LEU A 14 10.76 -4.21 1.40
N ALA A 15 11.84 -4.94 1.68
CA ALA A 15 12.55 -5.72 0.68
C ALA A 15 11.63 -6.75 -0.01
N ILE A 16 10.82 -7.48 0.74
CA ILE A 16 9.83 -8.42 0.18
C ILE A 16 8.82 -7.67 -0.72
N THR A 17 8.35 -6.50 -0.27
CA THR A 17 7.42 -5.68 -1.06
C THR A 17 8.03 -5.23 -2.38
N LEU A 18 9.31 -4.87 -2.38
CA LEU A 18 10.04 -4.47 -3.60
C LEU A 18 10.25 -5.66 -4.55
N VAL A 19 10.55 -6.86 -4.03
CA VAL A 19 10.63 -8.07 -4.85
C VAL A 19 9.30 -8.34 -5.56
N ILE A 20 8.18 -8.26 -4.83
CA ILE A 20 6.83 -8.40 -5.41
C ILE A 20 6.59 -7.40 -6.54
N GLN A 21 6.99 -6.13 -6.37
CA GLN A 21 6.87 -5.11 -7.40
C GLN A 21 7.77 -5.41 -8.61
N TYR A 22 8.98 -5.92 -8.37
CA TYR A 22 9.95 -6.22 -9.41
C TYR A 22 9.53 -7.39 -10.30
N MET A 23 8.71 -8.32 -9.79
CA MET A 23 8.16 -9.42 -10.59
C MET A 23 7.24 -8.95 -11.74
N LYS A 24 6.80 -7.68 -11.76
CA LYS A 24 6.00 -7.07 -12.83
C LYS A 24 4.76 -7.89 -13.22
N MET A 25 4.13 -8.51 -12.22
CA MET A 25 2.89 -9.26 -12.39
C MET A 25 1.73 -8.32 -12.77
N PRO A 26 0.59 -8.86 -13.25
CA PRO A 26 -0.60 -8.05 -13.51
C PRO A 26 -0.96 -7.15 -12.33
N GLN A 27 -1.43 -5.93 -12.62
CA GLN A 27 -1.69 -4.88 -11.63
C GLN A 27 -2.57 -5.36 -10.47
N LEU A 28 -3.56 -6.21 -10.76
CA LEU A 28 -4.45 -6.77 -9.74
C LEU A 28 -3.69 -7.62 -8.73
N LEU A 29 -2.69 -8.40 -9.15
CA LEU A 29 -1.89 -9.24 -8.26
C LEU A 29 -0.85 -8.40 -7.53
N THR A 30 -0.06 -7.61 -8.26
CA THR A 30 1.00 -6.76 -7.68
C THR A 30 0.42 -5.79 -6.66
N GLY A 31 -0.65 -5.07 -7.03
CA GLY A 31 -1.29 -4.10 -6.14
C GLY A 31 -1.88 -4.75 -4.89
N SER A 32 -2.54 -5.91 -5.03
CA SER A 32 -3.11 -6.63 -3.89
C SER A 32 -2.04 -7.06 -2.89
N LEU A 33 -0.93 -7.61 -3.39
CA LEU A 33 0.17 -8.07 -2.54
C LEU A 33 0.91 -6.90 -1.87
N VAL A 34 1.14 -5.79 -2.58
CA VAL A 34 1.73 -4.58 -1.99
C VAL A 34 0.83 -4.05 -0.87
N ASN A 35 -0.49 -3.93 -1.09
CA ASN A 35 -1.43 -3.51 -0.06
C ASN A 35 -1.44 -4.46 1.15
N ALA A 36 -1.37 -5.78 0.91
CA ALA A 36 -1.24 -6.76 1.99
C ALA A 36 0.03 -6.54 2.81
N MET A 37 1.17 -6.29 2.16
CA MET A 37 2.43 -6.01 2.86
C MET A 37 2.37 -4.74 3.71
N LEU A 38 1.66 -3.70 3.27
CA LEU A 38 1.44 -2.49 4.08
C LEU A 38 0.69 -2.80 5.38
N ILE A 39 -0.38 -3.61 5.29
CA ILE A 39 -1.14 -4.05 6.45
C ILE A 39 -0.30 -4.97 7.35
N ILE A 40 0.44 -5.91 6.76
CA ILE A 40 1.31 -6.82 7.52
C ILE A 40 2.36 -6.03 8.30
N ALA A 41 3.02 -5.04 7.67
CA ALA A 41 3.98 -4.17 8.35
C ALA A 41 3.33 -3.34 9.46
N GLY A 42 2.18 -2.73 9.18
CA GLY A 42 1.38 -1.97 10.15
C GLY A 42 0.98 -2.80 11.37
N SER A 43 0.59 -4.06 11.17
CA SER A 43 0.07 -4.93 12.24
C SER A 43 1.13 -5.71 13.00
N THR A 44 2.24 -6.10 12.37
CA THR A 44 3.26 -6.97 13.00
C THR A 44 4.42 -6.19 13.64
N VAL A 45 4.71 -5.00 13.11
CA VAL A 45 5.81 -4.15 13.60
C VAL A 45 5.26 -2.87 14.21
N GLY A 46 4.23 -2.28 13.59
CA GLY A 46 3.50 -1.11 14.09
C GLY A 46 3.12 -0.16 12.97
N THR A 47 2.15 0.72 13.21
CA THR A 47 1.61 1.65 12.20
C THR A 47 2.69 2.45 11.49
N PHE A 48 3.70 2.95 12.23
CA PHE A 48 4.81 3.71 11.66
C PHE A 48 5.64 2.90 10.66
N SER A 49 5.81 1.59 10.90
CA SER A 49 6.48 0.67 9.98
C SER A 49 5.70 0.56 8.67
N GLY A 50 4.39 0.30 8.75
CA GLY A 50 3.54 0.22 7.56
C GLY A 50 3.51 1.53 6.76
N VAL A 51 3.45 2.68 7.44
CA VAL A 51 3.56 4.00 6.79
C VAL A 51 4.93 4.15 6.10
N THR A 52 6.03 3.82 6.78
CA THR A 52 7.38 3.89 6.22
C THR A 52 7.50 3.04 4.95
N VAL A 53 7.01 1.80 4.96
CA VAL A 53 6.96 0.95 3.76
C VAL A 53 6.10 1.61 2.67
N GLY A 54 4.96 2.17 3.04
CA GLY A 54 4.06 2.87 2.13
C GLY A 54 4.67 4.10 1.45
N LEU A 55 5.55 4.82 2.15
CA LEU A 55 6.28 5.97 1.62
C LEU A 55 7.44 5.53 0.72
N LEU A 56 8.24 4.55 1.15
CA LEU A 56 9.45 4.16 0.44
C LEU A 56 9.18 3.32 -0.81
N THR A 57 8.13 2.51 -0.81
CA THR A 57 7.81 1.63 -1.95
C THR A 57 7.66 2.36 -3.29
N PRO A 58 6.81 3.40 -3.46
CA PRO A 58 6.70 4.12 -4.73
C PRO A 58 7.96 4.91 -5.09
N ALA A 59 8.69 5.43 -4.10
CA ALA A 59 9.95 6.15 -4.34
C ALA A 59 11.01 5.21 -4.92
N ILE A 60 11.18 4.03 -4.32
CA ILE A 60 12.12 3.03 -4.82
C ILE A 60 11.65 2.46 -6.15
N ALA A 61 10.34 2.19 -6.32
CA ALA A 61 9.78 1.72 -7.59
C ALA A 61 10.05 2.69 -8.75
N LEU A 62 10.09 4.00 -8.48
CA LEU A 62 10.53 5.00 -9.45
C LEU A 62 12.03 4.87 -9.75
N LEU A 63 12.88 4.80 -8.72
CA LEU A 63 14.34 4.72 -8.88
C LEU A 63 14.78 3.47 -9.67
N VAL A 64 14.11 2.34 -9.47
CA VAL A 64 14.41 1.09 -10.19
C VAL A 64 13.67 0.95 -11.54
N GLY A 65 12.92 1.97 -11.95
CA GLY A 65 12.26 2.03 -13.26
C GLY A 65 11.00 1.16 -13.41
N ILE A 66 10.40 0.69 -12.31
CA ILE A 66 9.11 -0.02 -12.33
C ILE A 66 7.97 0.97 -12.55
N LEU A 67 7.97 2.09 -11.81
CA LEU A 67 6.97 3.13 -11.93
C LEU A 67 7.38 4.13 -13.02
N LYS A 68 6.62 4.14 -14.13
CA LYS A 68 6.95 4.95 -15.32
C LYS A 68 6.36 6.36 -15.33
N PHE A 69 5.65 6.76 -14.28
CA PHE A 69 4.98 8.05 -14.21
C PHE A 69 5.29 8.76 -12.87
N PRO A 70 6.42 9.49 -12.81
CA PRO A 70 6.91 10.14 -11.59
C PRO A 70 5.92 11.06 -10.87
N PRO A 71 5.08 11.88 -11.56
CA PRO A 71 4.14 12.78 -10.88
C PRO A 71 3.17 12.09 -9.92
N MET A 72 2.95 10.79 -10.09
CA MET A 72 2.04 10.02 -9.25
C MET A 72 2.67 9.55 -7.93
N VAL A 73 4.01 9.55 -7.81
CA VAL A 73 4.72 9.11 -6.60
C VAL A 73 4.20 9.76 -5.31
N PRO A 74 4.15 11.10 -5.18
CA PRO A 74 3.70 11.74 -3.93
C PRO A 74 2.26 11.37 -3.58
N PHE A 75 1.39 11.19 -4.57
CA PHE A 75 -0.01 10.78 -4.36
C PHE A 75 -0.10 9.33 -3.89
N ILE A 76 0.70 8.43 -4.45
CA ILE A 76 0.77 7.02 -4.00
C ILE A 76 1.30 6.95 -2.57
N MET A 77 2.35 7.71 -2.25
CA MET A 77 2.91 7.80 -0.89
C MET A 77 1.84 8.22 0.12
N ALA A 78 1.12 9.30 -0.17
CA ALA A 78 0.03 9.79 0.67
C ALA A 78 -1.11 8.77 0.79
N GLY A 79 -1.52 8.14 -0.32
CA GLY A 79 -2.56 7.12 -0.32
C GLY A 79 -2.18 5.86 0.47
N ASN A 80 -0.92 5.43 0.40
CA ASN A 80 -0.40 4.31 1.18
C ASN A 80 -0.36 4.64 2.68
N ALA A 81 0.11 5.84 3.04
CA ALA A 81 0.13 6.29 4.43
C ALA A 81 -1.29 6.39 5.01
N LEU A 82 -2.21 6.99 4.24
CA LEU A 82 -3.64 7.10 4.60
C LEU A 82 -4.26 5.71 4.82
N TYR A 83 -3.97 4.77 3.93
CA TYR A 83 -4.48 3.40 4.01
C TYR A 83 -4.04 2.68 5.29
N VAL A 84 -2.75 2.73 5.63
CA VAL A 84 -2.22 2.12 6.86
C VAL A 84 -2.75 2.83 8.10
N TYR A 85 -2.78 4.16 8.09
CA TYR A 85 -3.26 4.96 9.20
C TYR A 85 -4.73 4.64 9.51
N LEU A 86 -5.62 4.72 8.51
CA LEU A 86 -7.04 4.42 8.69
C LEU A 86 -7.26 2.98 9.11
N TYR A 87 -6.52 2.01 8.55
CA TYR A 87 -6.57 0.63 9.02
C TYR A 87 -6.29 0.53 10.54
N SER A 88 -5.29 1.24 11.03
CA SER A 88 -4.86 1.17 12.43
C SER A 88 -5.84 1.80 13.43
N THR A 89 -6.67 2.75 13.00
CA THR A 89 -7.64 3.44 13.87
C THR A 89 -8.95 2.67 14.03
N GLN A 90 -9.25 1.73 13.13
CA GLN A 90 -10.50 0.98 13.17
C GLN A 90 -10.41 -0.24 14.09
N LYS A 91 -11.49 -0.53 14.82
CA LYS A 91 -11.64 -1.76 15.61
C LYS A 91 -12.64 -2.74 14.99
N ASN A 92 -13.66 -2.22 14.29
CA ASN A 92 -14.65 -3.03 13.60
C ASN A 92 -14.02 -3.75 12.40
N ALA A 93 -14.26 -5.05 12.28
CA ALA A 93 -13.64 -5.90 11.25
C ALA A 93 -13.96 -5.44 9.81
N VAL A 94 -15.20 -5.01 9.57
CA VAL A 94 -15.64 -4.52 8.25
C VAL A 94 -15.00 -3.16 7.95
N LEU A 95 -15.05 -2.23 8.91
CA LEU A 95 -14.47 -0.89 8.73
C LEU A 95 -12.95 -0.92 8.58
N LYS A 96 -12.27 -1.87 9.21
CA LYS A 96 -10.82 -2.11 9.02
C LYS A 96 -10.45 -2.40 7.57
N ILE A 97 -11.36 -2.94 6.77
CA ILE A 97 -11.13 -3.27 5.35
C ILE A 97 -11.70 -2.16 4.47
N ALA A 98 -12.98 -1.83 4.67
CA ALA A 98 -13.72 -0.94 3.78
C ALA A 98 -13.21 0.50 3.83
N LEU A 99 -13.08 1.09 5.02
CA LEU A 99 -12.71 2.50 5.18
C LEU A 99 -11.35 2.84 4.56
N PRO A 100 -10.24 2.16 4.89
CA PRO A 100 -8.95 2.50 4.29
C PRO A 100 -8.94 2.25 2.77
N SER A 101 -9.60 1.18 2.30
CA SER A 101 -9.63 0.83 0.87
C SER A 101 -10.38 1.86 0.04
N VAL A 102 -11.56 2.29 0.51
CA VAL A 102 -12.37 3.32 -0.16
C VAL A 102 -11.67 4.67 -0.09
N ALA A 103 -11.10 5.05 1.05
CA ALA A 103 -10.37 6.31 1.18
C ALA A 103 -9.15 6.38 0.25
N LYS A 104 -8.35 5.31 0.19
CA LYS A 104 -7.22 5.20 -0.73
C LYS A 104 -7.66 5.27 -2.19
N TYR A 105 -8.71 4.54 -2.55
CA TYR A 105 -9.29 4.56 -3.90
C TYR A 105 -9.76 5.96 -4.28
N ALA A 106 -10.52 6.62 -3.41
CA ALA A 106 -11.04 7.96 -3.64
C ALA A 106 -9.90 8.96 -3.84
N TRP A 107 -8.88 8.92 -2.98
CA TRP A 107 -7.68 9.76 -3.09
C TRP A 107 -6.95 9.56 -4.43
N LEU A 108 -6.62 8.31 -4.77
CA LEU A 108 -5.83 8.03 -5.98
C LEU A 108 -6.63 8.26 -7.26
N SER A 109 -7.93 7.94 -7.26
CA SER A 109 -8.82 8.21 -8.39
C SER A 109 -8.99 9.70 -8.61
N ALA A 110 -9.23 10.49 -7.55
CA ALA A 110 -9.31 11.93 -7.65
C ALA A 110 -7.98 12.53 -8.14
N SER A 111 -6.85 11.95 -7.72
CA SER A 111 -5.52 12.39 -8.13
C SER A 111 -5.31 12.25 -9.64
N VAL A 112 -5.63 11.10 -10.22
CA VAL A 112 -5.43 10.84 -11.66
C VAL A 112 -6.50 11.43 -12.56
N LEU A 113 -7.72 11.62 -12.06
CA LEU A 113 -8.84 12.17 -12.84
C LEU A 113 -8.86 13.70 -12.82
N TYR A 114 -8.53 14.32 -11.69
CA TYR A 114 -8.74 15.76 -11.49
C TYR A 114 -7.48 16.48 -11.06
N ILE A 115 -6.86 16.08 -9.95
CA ILE A 115 -5.81 16.89 -9.29
C ILE A 115 -4.61 17.09 -10.22
N LEU A 116 -4.06 16.02 -10.81
CA LEU A 116 -2.92 16.13 -11.71
C LEU A 116 -3.24 16.97 -12.95
N ASN A 117 -4.46 16.85 -13.49
CA ASN A 117 -4.90 17.66 -14.62
C ASN A 117 -5.01 19.15 -14.26
N TRP A 118 -5.41 19.50 -13.02
CA TRP A 118 -5.42 20.89 -12.53
C TRP A 118 -4.02 21.50 -12.46
N PHE A 119 -2.98 20.68 -12.24
CA PHE A 119 -1.58 21.10 -12.31
C PHE A 119 -0.99 21.07 -13.74
N GLY A 120 -1.83 20.88 -14.78
CA GLY A 120 -1.39 20.81 -16.17
C GLY A 120 -0.66 19.51 -16.54
N VAL A 121 -0.71 18.49 -15.69
CA VAL A 121 -0.06 17.19 -15.93
C VAL A 121 -1.03 16.27 -16.67
N LYS A 122 -0.75 16.00 -17.95
CA LYS A 122 -1.53 15.04 -18.75
C LYS A 122 -1.26 13.61 -18.31
N VAL A 123 -2.23 12.97 -17.68
CA VAL A 123 -2.10 11.60 -17.18
C VAL A 123 -2.34 10.59 -18.31
N PRO A 124 -1.42 9.62 -18.57
CA PRO A 124 -1.63 8.57 -19.56
C PRO A 124 -2.81 7.66 -19.19
N GLN A 125 -3.57 7.21 -20.18
CA GLN A 125 -4.73 6.32 -19.99
C GLN A 125 -4.42 5.04 -19.18
N PRO A 126 -3.29 4.33 -19.39
CA PRO A 126 -2.95 3.16 -18.57
C PRO A 126 -2.77 3.48 -17.08
N VAL A 127 -2.32 4.70 -16.74
CA VAL A 127 -2.16 5.14 -15.35
C VAL A 127 -3.54 5.40 -14.74
N VAL A 128 -4.43 6.08 -15.46
CA VAL A 128 -5.82 6.31 -15.02
C VAL A 128 -6.53 5.00 -14.74
N GLN A 129 -6.41 4.02 -15.64
CA GLN A 129 -7.02 2.70 -15.48
C GLN A 129 -6.46 1.95 -14.26
N ALA A 130 -5.15 2.04 -14.00
CA ALA A 130 -4.53 1.37 -12.87
C ALA A 130 -4.97 1.94 -11.50
N PHE A 131 -5.23 3.24 -11.42
CA PHE A 131 -5.53 3.95 -10.17
C PHE A 131 -7.02 4.23 -9.91
N THR A 132 -7.91 3.74 -10.79
CA THR A 132 -9.37 3.83 -10.62
C THR A 132 -9.94 2.52 -10.07
N LEU A 133 -10.94 1.90 -10.70
CA LEU A 133 -11.65 0.74 -10.10
C LEU A 133 -10.73 -0.43 -9.69
N PRO A 134 -9.68 -0.80 -10.46
CA PRO A 134 -8.71 -1.81 -10.03
C PRO A 134 -8.02 -1.46 -8.70
N GLN A 135 -7.81 -0.18 -8.39
CA GLN A 135 -7.21 0.26 -7.14
C GLN A 135 -8.08 -0.05 -5.93
N LEU A 136 -9.41 0.03 -6.07
CA LEU A 136 -10.33 -0.35 -5.00
C LEU A 136 -10.26 -1.86 -4.75
N ILE A 137 -10.32 -2.66 -5.81
CA ILE A 137 -10.30 -4.13 -5.72
C ILE A 137 -8.99 -4.58 -5.07
N THR A 138 -7.84 -4.06 -5.53
CA THR A 138 -6.54 -4.41 -4.94
C THR A 138 -6.40 -3.97 -3.48
N ALA A 139 -6.99 -2.85 -3.09
CA ALA A 139 -6.94 -2.39 -1.70
C ALA A 139 -7.80 -3.28 -0.79
N LEU A 140 -8.97 -3.70 -1.25
CA LEU A 140 -9.83 -4.63 -0.52
C LEU A 140 -9.18 -6.01 -0.36
N ILE A 141 -8.68 -6.59 -1.46
CA ILE A 141 -7.98 -7.88 -1.44
C ILE A 141 -6.76 -7.79 -0.53
N GLY A 142 -5.95 -6.74 -0.67
CA GLY A 142 -4.77 -6.54 0.15
C GLY A 142 -5.09 -6.44 1.64
N ALA A 143 -6.12 -5.69 2.03
CA ALA A 143 -6.56 -5.60 3.42
C ALA A 143 -6.98 -6.97 3.95
N THR A 144 -7.81 -7.70 3.21
CA THR A 144 -8.27 -9.03 3.59
C THR A 144 -7.11 -10.00 3.75
N ILE A 145 -6.21 -10.09 2.77
CA ILE A 145 -5.03 -10.97 2.82
C ILE A 145 -4.12 -10.57 3.99
N GLY A 146 -3.82 -9.28 4.15
CA GLY A 146 -2.95 -8.79 5.21
C GLY A 146 -3.50 -9.12 6.61
N ILE A 147 -4.81 -8.94 6.83
CA ILE A 147 -5.48 -9.32 8.09
C ILE A 147 -5.43 -10.84 8.29
N ALA A 148 -5.70 -11.63 7.26
CA ALA A 148 -5.67 -13.09 7.37
C ALA A 148 -4.27 -13.60 7.76
N VAL A 149 -3.23 -13.13 7.07
CA VAL A 149 -1.83 -13.51 7.35
C VAL A 149 -1.42 -13.09 8.77
N THR A 150 -1.72 -11.86 9.18
CA THR A 150 -1.36 -11.35 10.51
C THR A 150 -2.07 -12.11 11.63
N SER A 151 -3.32 -12.52 11.41
CA SER A 151 -4.09 -13.33 12.36
C SER A 151 -3.54 -14.75 12.49
N LEU A 152 -2.98 -15.32 11.42
CA LEU A 152 -2.32 -16.63 11.46
C LEU A 152 -0.97 -16.56 12.19
N LEU A 153 -0.22 -15.48 11.97
CA LEU A 153 1.07 -15.27 12.62
C LEU A 153 0.91 -15.04 14.14
N SER A 154 -0.10 -14.29 14.57
CA SER A 154 -0.33 -14.05 16.01
C SER A 154 -0.73 -15.33 16.76
N LYS A 155 -1.55 -16.19 16.15
CA LYS A 155 -1.95 -17.48 16.75
C LYS A 155 -0.78 -18.43 16.97
N LYS A 156 0.18 -18.48 16.04
CA LYS A 156 1.34 -19.39 16.14
C LYS A 156 2.43 -18.94 17.13
N VAL A 157 2.47 -17.66 17.48
CA VAL A 157 3.47 -17.13 18.44
C VAL A 157 3.01 -17.31 19.89
N SER A 158 1.71 -17.52 20.12
CA SER A 158 1.11 -17.73 21.44
C SER A 158 0.83 -19.20 21.79
N ALA A 159 1.24 -20.13 20.93
CA ALA A 159 1.12 -21.58 21.10
C ALA A 159 2.53 -22.18 21.25
#